data_AF-A0A3G8H9A6-F1
#
_entry.id   AF-A0A3G8H9A6-F1
#
_cell.length_a   1.000
_cell.length_b   1.000
_cell.length_c   1.000
_cell.angle_alpha   90.00
_cell.angle_beta   90.00
_cell.angle_gamma   90.00
#
_symmetry.space_group_name_H-M   'P 1'
#
loop_
_entity.id
_entity.type
_entity.pdbx_description
1 polymer ?
#
loop_
_entity_poly.entity_id
_entity_poly.type
_entity_poly.pdbx_seq_one_letter_code
_entity_poly.pdbx_strand_id
1 'polypeptide(L)' 'MPQKGFTAIVNGLHIHAMRRTSTHDVQALQSEAQFYHVYRRDGRDGLTLLEKSLSFDSAMDYCLAPRTLH' A
#
# COMPACT_ATOMS: atom_id res chain seq x y z
N MET A 1 16.43 -1.47 15.24
CA MET A 1 15.15 -0.77 15.45
C MET A 1 14.17 -1.23 14.38
N PRO A 2 12.93 -1.62 14.70
CA PRO A 2 11.95 -1.93 13.65
C PRO A 2 11.66 -0.63 12.91
N GLN A 3 12.11 -0.51 11.67
CA GLN A 3 11.80 0.63 10.83
C GLN A 3 10.29 0.60 10.57
N LYS A 4 9.56 1.56 11.15
CA LYS A 4 8.13 1.72 10.89
C LYS A 4 7.99 2.19 9.45
N GLY A 5 7.53 1.31 8.57
CA GLY A 5 7.30 1.64 7.16
C GLY A 5 6.26 2.75 7.00
N PHE A 6 6.25 3.38 5.83
CA PHE A 6 5.25 4.39 5.50
C PHE A 6 3.94 3.70 5.09
N THR A 7 2.83 4.14 5.70
CA THR A 7 1.48 3.69 5.38
C THR A 7 0.55 4.89 5.35
N ALA A 8 -0.15 5.08 4.24
CA ALA A 8 -1.24 6.06 4.12
C ALA A 8 -2.58 5.32 4.11
N ILE A 9 -3.62 5.94 4.68
CA ILE A 9 -4.98 5.37 4.66
C ILE A 9 -5.88 6.33 3.87
N VAL A 10 -6.50 5.81 2.81
CA VAL A 10 -7.28 6.59 1.84
C VAL A 10 -8.54 5.80 1.52
N ASN A 11 -9.72 6.37 1.80
CA ASN A 11 -11.01 5.72 1.55
C ASN A 11 -11.13 4.29 2.16
N GLY A 12 -10.55 4.08 3.34
CA GLY A 12 -10.51 2.76 4.01
C GLY A 12 -9.53 1.75 3.40
N LEU A 13 -8.77 2.15 2.38
CA LEU A 13 -7.67 1.37 1.80
C LEU A 13 -6.33 1.85 2.36
N HIS A 14 -5.38 0.92 2.47
CA HIS A 14 -4.06 1.15 3.04
C HIS A 14 -3.02 1.13 1.94
N ILE A 15 -2.32 2.24 1.71
CA ILE A 15 -1.21 2.33 0.78
C ILE A 15 0.09 2.13 1.56
N HIS A 16 0.78 1.02 1.33
CA HIS A 16 2.06 0.73 1.96
C HIS A 16 3.19 1.09 0.99
N ALA A 17 4.18 1.83 1.47
CA ALA A 17 5.45 1.98 0.79
C ALA A 17 6.25 0.69 0.91
N MET A 18 6.74 0.17 -0.21
CA MET A 18 7.42 -1.10 -0.28
C MET A 18 8.75 -0.96 -1.01
N ARG A 19 9.73 -1.78 -0.63
CA ARG A 19 10.97 -1.98 -1.36
C ARG A 19 11.21 -3.46 -1.57
N ARG A 20 11.86 -3.80 -2.68
CA ARG A 20 12.30 -5.17 -2.93
C ARG A 20 13.65 -5.40 -2.28
N THR A 21 13.73 -6.44 -1.47
CA THR A 21 15.01 -7.00 -1.01
C THR A 21 15.39 -8.20 -1.88
N SER A 22 16.55 -8.81 -1.65
CA SER A 22 17.01 -9.98 -2.39
C SER A 22 16.08 -11.20 -2.27
N THR A 23 15.26 -11.26 -1.23
CA THR A 23 14.43 -12.44 -0.92
C THR A 23 12.93 -12.17 -0.88
N HIS A 24 12.51 -10.93 -0.62
CA HIS A 24 11.09 -10.59 -0.43
C HIS A 24 10.84 -9.07 -0.53
N ASP A 25 9.58 -8.71 -0.77
CA ASP A 25 9.12 -7.32 -0.70
C ASP A 25 8.83 -6.97 0.76
N VAL A 26 9.41 -5.87 1.26
CA VAL A 26 9.25 -5.41 2.65
C VAL A 26 8.75 -3.98 2.70
N GLN A 27 8.08 -3.60 3.80
CA GLN A 27 7.71 -2.21 4.01
C GLN A 27 8.96 -1.32 4.10
N ALA A 28 8.87 -0.15 3.49
CA ALA A 28 9.94 0.84 3.41
C ALA A 28 9.45 2.19 3.93
N LEU A 29 10.40 3.09 4.20
CA LEU A 29 10.08 4.51 4.33
C LEU A 29 9.69 5.08 2.96
N GLN A 30 8.97 6.19 2.94
CA GLN A 30 8.53 6.82 1.69
C GLN A 30 9.71 7.17 0.76
N SER A 31 10.84 7.61 1.32
CA SER A 31 12.06 7.96 0.56
C SER A 31 12.80 6.75 -0.01
N GLU A 32 12.53 5.55 0.50
CA GLU A 32 13.14 4.30 0.05
C GLU A 32 12.15 3.42 -0.72
N ALA A 33 10.94 3.91 -0.94
CA ALA A 33 9.89 3.18 -1.63
C ALA A 33 10.28 3.01 -3.10
N GLN A 34 10.25 1.77 -3.56
CA GLN A 34 10.40 1.43 -4.97
C GLN A 34 9.03 1.24 -5.64
N PHE A 35 8.02 0.88 -4.84
CA PHE A 35 6.65 0.67 -5.26
C PHE A 35 5.72 0.79 -4.06
N TYR A 36 4.42 0.84 -4.35
CA TYR A 36 3.36 1.02 -3.39
C TYR A 36 2.33 -0.09 -3.56
N HIS A 37 1.93 -0.70 -2.46
CA HIS A 37 0.90 -1.71 -2.43
C HIS A 37 -0.36 -1.13 -1.79
N VAL A 38 -1.51 -1.29 -2.45
CA VAL A 38 -2.81 -0.93 -1.89
C VAL A 38 -3.45 -2.16 -1.28
N TYR A 39 -3.82 -2.09 -0.01
CA TYR A 39 -4.48 -3.15 0.73
C TYR A 39 -5.88 -2.72 1.16
N ARG A 40 -6.80 -3.68 1.22
CA ARG A 40 -8.07 -3.56 1.95
C ARG A 40 -7.94 -4.25 3.28
N ARG A 41 -8.44 -3.62 4.34
CA ARG A 41 -8.61 -4.29 5.62
C ARG A 41 -9.87 -5.14 5.59
N ASP A 42 -9.71 -6.45 5.68
CA ASP A 42 -10.82 -7.39 5.81
C ASP A 42 -11.03 -7.70 7.29
N GLY A 43 -12.15 -7.20 7.82
CA GLY A 43 -12.68 -7.53 9.14
C GLY A 43 -11.64 -7.67 10.25
N ARG A 44 -11.29 -8.92 10.60
CA ARG A 44 -10.62 -9.25 11.86
C ARG A 44 -9.14 -8.92 11.99
N ASP A 45 -8.40 -8.77 10.89
CA ASP A 45 -6.99 -8.29 10.82
C ASP A 45 -6.29 -8.69 9.50
N GLY A 46 -7.06 -9.17 8.51
CA GLY A 46 -6.51 -9.47 7.19
C GLY A 46 -6.26 -8.20 6.40
N LEU A 47 -5.12 -8.14 5.71
CA LEU A 47 -4.89 -7.17 4.63
C LEU A 47 -4.90 -7.93 3.31
N THR A 48 -5.91 -7.66 2.48
CA THR A 48 -5.97 -8.21 1.12
C THR A 48 -5.34 -7.22 0.16
N LEU A 49 -4.31 -7.67 -0.55
CA LEU A 49 -3.65 -6.86 -1.58
C LEU A 49 -4.62 -6.66 -2.74
N LEU A 50 -4.91 -5.40 -3.06
CA LEU A 50 -5.77 -5.01 -4.16
C LEU A 50 -4.99 -4.59 -5.40
N GLU A 51 -3.92 -3.81 -5.22
CA GLU A 51 -3.20 -3.18 -6.33
C GLU A 51 -1.71 -2.99 -6.01
N LYS A 52 -0.87 -2.99 -7.05
CA LYS A 52 0.55 -2.64 -6.95
C LYS A 52 0.86 -1.52 -7.93
N SER A 53 1.40 -0.41 -7.44
CA SER A 53 1.73 0.77 -8.23
C SER A 53 3.19 1.16 -8.06
N LEU A 54 3.79 1.73 -9.10
CA LEU A 54 5.18 2.22 -9.04
C LEU A 54 5.29 3.63 -8.43
N SER A 55 4.20 4.39 -8.42
CA SER A 55 4.13 5.73 -7.82
C SER A 55 3.07 5.79 -6.73
N PHE A 56 3.26 6.71 -5.78
CA PHE A 56 2.28 6.98 -4.75
C PHE A 56 1.01 7.60 -5.33
N ASP A 57 1.15 8.49 -6.31
CA ASP A 57 0.02 9.16 -6.95
C ASP A 57 -0.90 8.17 -7.67
N SER A 58 -0.36 7.17 -8.38
CA SER A 58 -1.21 6.13 -9.00
C SER A 58 -1.92 5.25 -7.97
N ALA A 59 -1.27 4.96 -6.83
CA ALA A 59 -1.93 4.25 -5.73
C ALA A 59 -3.02 5.10 -5.08
N MET A 60 -2.80 6.41 -4.98
CA MET A 60 -3.78 7.38 -4.47
C MET A 60 -4.98 7.46 -5.41
N ASP A 61 -4.75 7.61 -6.72
CA ASP A 61 -5.78 7.63 -7.75
C ASP A 61 -6.61 6.36 -7.70
N TYR A 62 -5.99 5.19 -7.51
CA TYR A 62 -6.70 3.93 -7.32
C TYR A 62 -7.63 3.97 -6.09
N CYS A 63 -7.17 4.53 -4.97
CA CYS A 63 -7.97 4.63 -3.75
C CYS A 63 -9.13 5.64 -3.84
N LEU A 64 -8.93 6.69 -4.64
CA LEU A 64 -9.92 7.75 -4.91
C LEU A 64 -10.85 7.41 -6.07
N ALA A 65 -10.46 6.48 -6.93
CA ALA A 65 -11.29 6.03 -8.03
C ALA A 65 -12.62 5.54 -7.46
N PRO A 66 -13.75 5.94 -8.07
CA PRO A 66 -15.07 5.44 -7.70
C PRO A 66 -15.19 3.97 -8.13
N ARG A 67 -14.44 3.08 -7.47
CA ARG A 67 -14.66 1.64 -7.57
C ARG A 67 -15.89 1.30 -6.76
N THR A 68 -17.03 1.41 -7.44
CA THR A 68 -18.13 0.44 -7.39
C THR A 68 -18.51 -0.01 -5.97
N LEU A 69 -19.25 0.86 -5.28
CA LEU A 69 -20.35 0.43 -4.41
C LEU A 69 -21.23 -0.51 -5.24
N HIS A 70 -21.02 -1.82 -5.12
CA HIS A 70 -21.93 -2.84 -5.60
C HIS A 70 -22.24 -3.78 -4.45
#